data_AF-A0A368XXJ1-F1
#
_entry.id   AF-A0A368XXJ1-F1
#
_cell.length_a   1.000
_cell.length_b   1.000
_cell.length_c   1.000
_cell.angle_alpha   90.00
_cell.angle_beta   90.00
_cell.angle_gamma   90.00
#
_symmetry.space_group_name_H-M   'P 1'
#
loop_
_entity.id
_entity.type
_entity.pdbx_description
1 polymer ?
#
loop_
_entity_poly.entity_id
_entity_poly.type
_entity_poly.pdbx_seq_one_letter_code
_entity_poly.pdbx_strand_id
1 'polypeptide(L)'
;MARIPEPASLSADGRRALRVPLVLGALVLAATLCVPATQYLDLSTPEDQGQRSLPVLVQSLEAQGRVADQPDADRVADTRNLVAANILLRSGYLTRASVQTDPATRRPLYALSLQPEVRGCASVPQDAPAGAQAKPALPLDEAGGLAIAAVAVEKFNRHAVHRTLEWALARSVLALTGRLPELSLGPAQIRPAAVRRLVAAGVGGAAWRPLGQDDHALALALGDECRALGLATALLAMQACTDCSDPAAHALQAYGGQRPRTDAVIDYVPIVQTMAAMAQ
;
A
#
# COMPACT_ATOMS: atom_id res chain seq x y z
N MET A 1 -8.06 51.56 44.91
CA MET A 1 -6.98 50.72 44.34
C MET A 1 -7.47 49.29 44.30
N ALA A 2 -7.91 48.81 43.12
CA ALA A 2 -8.39 47.46 42.93
C ALA A 2 -7.21 46.50 42.80
N ARG A 3 -7.18 45.43 43.61
CA ARG A 3 -6.18 44.36 43.53
C ARG A 3 -6.48 43.48 42.32
N ILE A 4 -5.48 43.28 41.47
CA ILE A 4 -5.52 42.32 40.36
C ILE A 4 -5.48 40.90 40.98
N PRO A 5 -6.42 40.00 40.67
CA PRO A 5 -6.36 38.62 41.14
C PRO A 5 -5.25 37.86 40.42
N GLU A 6 -4.42 37.14 41.16
CA GLU A 6 -3.42 36.23 40.63
C GLU A 6 -4.07 35.12 39.77
N PRO A 7 -3.42 34.68 38.69
CA PRO A 7 -3.95 33.61 37.85
C PRO A 7 -3.99 32.30 38.63
N ALA A 8 -5.18 31.69 38.65
CA ALA A 8 -5.45 30.41 39.27
C ALA A 8 -4.41 29.36 38.86
N SER A 9 -3.71 28.81 39.86
CA SER A 9 -2.78 27.71 39.67
C SER A 9 -3.53 26.52 39.07
N LEU A 10 -3.21 26.17 37.82
CA LEU A 10 -3.69 24.94 37.16
C LEU A 10 -3.45 23.74 38.08
N SER A 11 -4.52 22.97 38.34
CA SER A 11 -4.48 21.76 39.16
C SER A 11 -3.45 20.77 38.60
N ALA A 12 -2.92 19.92 39.48
CA ALA A 12 -1.92 18.91 39.12
C ALA A 12 -2.37 18.00 37.96
N ASP A 13 -3.69 17.79 37.80
CA ASP A 13 -4.28 16.98 36.73
C ASP A 13 -4.31 17.71 35.39
N GLY A 14 -4.56 19.03 35.37
CA GLY A 14 -4.44 19.83 34.14
C GLY A 14 -3.02 19.88 33.59
N ARG A 15 -2.01 19.84 34.47
CA ARG A 15 -0.60 19.75 34.07
C ARG A 15 -0.22 18.38 33.53
N ARG A 16 -0.88 17.29 33.96
CA ARG A 16 -0.68 15.96 33.36
C ARG A 16 -1.32 15.86 31.97
N ALA A 17 -2.52 16.42 31.79
CA ALA A 17 -3.23 16.42 30.51
C ALA A 17 -2.49 17.19 29.39
N LEU A 18 -1.75 18.26 29.72
CA LEU A 18 -0.93 19.02 28.78
C LEU A 18 0.49 18.46 28.56
N ARG A 19 1.03 17.69 29.52
CA ARG A 19 2.35 17.07 29.39
C ARG A 19 2.36 15.94 28.38
N VAL A 20 1.30 15.13 28.33
CA VAL A 20 1.21 14.00 27.39
C VAL A 20 1.32 14.46 25.92
N PRO A 21 0.56 15.44 25.40
CA PRO A 21 0.68 15.89 24.02
C PRO A 21 2.01 16.61 23.71
N LEU A 22 2.58 17.35 24.67
CA LEU A 22 3.90 17.98 24.51
C LEU A 22 5.04 16.95 24.49
N VAL A 23 4.96 15.92 25.32
CA VAL A 23 5.92 14.81 25.35
C VAL A 23 5.76 13.95 24.10
N LEU A 24 4.53 13.70 23.62
CA LEU A 24 4.29 13.06 22.32
C LEU A 24 4.85 13.89 21.16
N GLY A 25 4.62 15.20 21.14
CA GLY A 25 5.17 16.10 20.12
C GLY A 25 6.71 16.10 20.11
N ALA A 26 7.32 16.13 21.30
CA ALA A 26 8.78 16.09 21.45
C ALA A 26 9.37 14.70 21.12
N LEU A 27 8.67 13.60 21.44
CA LEU A 27 9.08 12.23 21.09
C LEU A 27 8.95 11.97 19.59
N VAL A 28 7.92 12.50 18.93
CA VAL A 28 7.80 12.46 17.46
C VAL A 28 8.96 13.21 16.83
N LEU A 29 9.30 14.41 17.33
CA LEU A 29 10.45 15.17 16.83
C LEU A 29 11.79 14.47 17.09
N ALA A 30 11.98 13.87 18.27
CA ALA A 30 13.19 13.11 18.60
C ALA A 30 13.30 11.82 17.77
N ALA A 31 12.19 11.13 17.53
CA ALA A 31 12.14 9.96 16.64
C ALA A 31 12.47 10.36 15.19
N THR A 32 12.09 11.55 14.71
CA THR A 32 12.49 12.02 13.38
C THR A 32 14.00 12.26 13.24
N LEU A 33 14.69 12.56 14.34
CA LEU A 33 16.13 12.84 14.34
C LEU A 33 17.00 11.61 14.64
N CYS A 34 16.42 10.57 15.27
CA CYS A 34 17.15 9.38 15.73
C CYS A 34 16.76 8.08 15.02
N VAL A 35 15.80 8.09 14.09
CA VAL A 35 15.53 6.90 13.26
C VAL A 35 16.67 6.79 12.24
N PRO A 36 17.60 5.81 12.36
CA PRO A 36 18.41 5.47 11.21
C PRO A 36 17.43 5.16 10.09
N ALA A 37 17.66 5.66 8.89
CA ALA A 37 16.92 5.25 7.71
C ALA A 37 17.01 3.71 7.65
N THR A 38 16.02 3.02 8.22
CA THR A 38 15.91 1.58 8.12
C THR A 38 15.81 1.34 6.63
N GLN A 39 16.85 0.71 6.10
CA GLN A 39 17.02 0.38 4.70
C GLN A 39 15.78 -0.42 4.27
N TYR A 40 14.76 0.29 3.79
CA TYR A 40 13.75 -0.28 2.92
C TYR A 40 14.47 -0.56 1.61
N LEU A 41 15.14 -1.72 1.53
CA LEU A 41 16.01 -2.09 0.42
C LEU A 41 16.94 -0.95 0.01
N ASP A 42 18.17 -0.99 0.50
CA ASP A 42 19.26 -0.30 -0.17
C ASP A 42 19.27 -0.72 -1.66
N LEU A 43 18.76 0.17 -2.51
CA LEU A 43 18.73 0.02 -3.97
C LEU A 43 20.04 0.53 -4.57
N SER A 44 21.15 0.50 -3.83
CA SER A 44 22.45 0.31 -4.45
C SER A 44 22.48 -1.10 -5.03
N THR A 45 21.86 -1.23 -6.21
CA THR A 45 21.98 -2.44 -7.00
C THR A 45 23.48 -2.74 -7.16
N PRO A 46 23.95 -3.97 -6.87
CA PRO A 46 25.26 -4.37 -7.34
C PRO A 46 25.26 -4.16 -8.85
N GLU A 47 26.09 -3.22 -9.31
CA GLU A 47 26.52 -3.15 -10.69
C GLU A 47 27.33 -4.40 -10.96
N ASP A 48 26.68 -5.53 -11.27
CA ASP A 48 27.38 -6.53 -12.05
C ASP A 48 26.48 -7.55 -12.76
N GLN A 49 26.88 -7.82 -14.00
CA GLN A 49 26.49 -8.93 -14.87
C GLN A 49 25.14 -8.85 -15.61
N GLY A 50 25.16 -8.08 -16.71
CA GLY A 50 24.78 -8.63 -18.01
C GLY A 50 23.29 -8.66 -18.36
N GLN A 51 22.71 -7.47 -18.56
CA GLN A 51 21.53 -7.10 -19.40
C GLN A 51 20.63 -6.12 -18.64
N ARG A 52 21.10 -4.87 -18.51
CA ARG A 52 20.23 -3.74 -18.16
C ARG A 52 19.90 -2.96 -19.42
N SER A 53 18.61 -2.93 -19.77
CA SER A 53 18.03 -1.85 -20.56
C SER A 53 16.81 -1.35 -19.81
N LEU A 54 17.01 -0.28 -19.04
CA LEU A 54 15.96 0.57 -18.50
C LEU A 54 16.12 1.95 -19.16
N PRO A 55 15.16 2.38 -20.00
CA PRO A 55 14.74 3.77 -19.92
C PRO A 55 13.21 3.86 -19.97
N VAL A 56 12.58 4.28 -18.87
CA VAL A 56 11.21 4.82 -18.93
C VAL A 56 11.32 6.33 -19.08
N LEU A 57 11.29 6.79 -20.32
CA LEU A 57 11.09 8.20 -20.62
C LEU A 57 9.58 8.47 -20.70
N VAL A 58 9.10 9.16 -19.67
CA VAL A 58 7.78 9.76 -19.55
C VAL A 58 7.53 10.61 -20.80
N GLN A 59 6.56 10.21 -21.63
CA GLN A 59 5.97 11.19 -22.55
C GLN A 59 5.31 12.26 -21.70
N SER A 60 5.65 13.53 -21.96
CA SER A 60 4.92 14.66 -21.38
C SER A 60 3.44 14.50 -21.75
N LEU A 61 2.58 14.39 -20.73
CA LEU A 61 1.13 14.45 -20.91
C LEU A 61 0.67 15.84 -21.37
N GLU A 62 1.57 16.83 -21.40
CA GLU A 62 1.33 18.17 -21.91
C GLU A 62 1.45 18.23 -23.44
N ALA A 63 0.63 17.46 -24.15
CA ALA A 63 0.32 17.79 -25.53
C ALA A 63 -0.74 18.91 -25.53
N GLN A 64 -0.25 20.15 -25.51
CA GLN A 64 -0.84 21.32 -26.18
C GLN A 64 -2.30 21.65 -25.83
N GLY A 65 -2.52 22.32 -24.69
CA GLY A 65 -3.49 23.42 -24.53
C GLY A 65 -4.97 23.20 -24.90
N ARG A 66 -5.41 21.97 -25.21
CA ARG A 66 -6.80 21.63 -25.52
C ARG A 66 -7.15 20.30 -24.87
N VAL A 67 -7.96 20.37 -23.83
CA VAL A 67 -8.75 19.23 -23.37
C VAL A 67 -9.66 18.86 -24.54
N ALA A 68 -9.53 17.65 -25.08
CA ALA A 68 -10.42 17.19 -26.13
C ALA A 68 -11.84 17.06 -25.55
N ASP A 69 -12.85 17.56 -26.29
CA ASP A 69 -14.25 17.57 -25.85
C ASP A 69 -14.85 16.15 -25.66
N GLN A 70 -14.17 15.11 -26.13
CA GLN A 70 -14.51 13.71 -25.86
C GLN A 70 -13.25 12.86 -25.61
N PRO A 71 -13.26 11.97 -24.60
CA PRO A 71 -12.16 11.04 -24.37
C PRO A 71 -12.14 10.00 -25.49
N ASP A 72 -11.14 10.07 -26.36
CA ASP A 72 -10.77 8.98 -27.25
C ASP A 72 -10.41 7.75 -26.39
N ALA A 73 -11.24 6.71 -26.45
CA ALA A 73 -11.12 5.51 -25.60
C ALA A 73 -9.74 4.86 -25.72
N ASP A 74 -9.16 4.92 -26.92
CA ASP A 74 -7.83 4.42 -27.22
C ASP A 74 -6.74 5.26 -26.53
N ARG A 75 -6.84 6.58 -26.61
CA ARG A 75 -5.92 7.51 -25.94
C ARG A 75 -5.99 7.35 -24.41
N VAL A 76 -7.18 7.11 -23.86
CA VAL A 76 -7.37 6.83 -22.42
C VAL A 76 -6.68 5.53 -22.03
N ALA A 77 -6.83 4.46 -22.83
CA ALA A 77 -6.17 3.19 -22.59
C ALA A 77 -4.64 3.31 -22.66
N ASP A 78 -4.10 3.97 -23.67
CA ASP A 78 -2.66 4.20 -23.83
C ASP A 78 -2.08 5.01 -22.66
N THR A 79 -2.78 6.06 -22.24
CA THR A 79 -2.41 6.89 -21.09
C THR A 79 -2.40 6.07 -19.80
N ARG A 80 -3.40 5.21 -19.59
CA ARG A 80 -3.48 4.31 -18.43
C ARG A 80 -2.34 3.29 -18.43
N ASN A 81 -2.04 2.68 -19.57
CA ASN A 81 -0.93 1.74 -19.72
C ASN A 81 0.42 2.40 -19.41
N LEU A 82 0.64 3.62 -19.90
CA LEU A 82 1.84 4.40 -19.59
C LEU A 82 1.95 4.68 -18.08
N VAL A 83 0.88 5.14 -17.45
CA VAL A 83 0.89 5.42 -15.99
C VAL A 83 1.10 4.14 -15.19
N ALA A 84 0.45 3.04 -15.56
CA ALA A 84 0.62 1.74 -14.92
C ALA A 84 2.07 1.25 -14.98
N ALA A 85 2.70 1.32 -16.16
CA ALA A 85 4.11 0.97 -16.33
C ALA A 85 5.03 1.84 -15.45
N ASN A 86 4.76 3.15 -15.37
CA ASN A 86 5.55 4.07 -14.54
C ASN A 86 5.42 3.75 -13.04
N ILE A 87 4.21 3.43 -12.57
CA ILE A 87 3.97 3.07 -11.16
C ILE A 87 4.72 1.78 -10.83
N LEU A 88 4.60 0.74 -11.66
CA LEU A 88 5.29 -0.54 -11.47
C LEU A 88 6.81 -0.40 -11.53
N LEU A 89 7.33 0.45 -12.42
CA LEU A 89 8.77 0.72 -12.47
C LEU A 89 9.25 1.36 -11.16
N ARG A 90 8.54 2.38 -10.68
CA ARG A 90 8.93 3.13 -9.47
C ARG A 90 8.68 2.38 -8.18
N SER A 91 7.85 1.33 -8.19
CA SER A 91 7.62 0.51 -7.00
C SER A 91 8.82 -0.37 -6.63
N GLY A 92 9.74 -0.60 -7.57
CA GLY A 92 10.88 -1.50 -7.38
C GLY A 92 10.51 -2.98 -7.43
N TYR A 93 9.37 -3.35 -8.04
CA TYR A 93 8.91 -4.75 -8.15
C TYR A 93 9.30 -5.45 -9.45
N LEU A 94 9.91 -4.74 -10.40
CA LEU A 94 10.27 -5.30 -11.70
C LEU A 94 11.71 -5.81 -11.71
N THR A 95 11.94 -6.93 -12.40
CA THR A 95 13.27 -7.40 -12.83
C THR A 95 13.63 -6.86 -14.21
N ARG A 96 12.62 -6.70 -15.07
CA ARG A 96 12.76 -6.21 -16.44
C ARG A 96 11.57 -5.34 -16.83
N ALA A 97 11.84 -4.28 -17.57
CA ALA A 97 10.83 -3.45 -18.21
C ALA A 97 11.31 -3.09 -19.62
N SER A 98 10.44 -3.24 -20.62
CA SER A 98 10.73 -2.85 -22.00
C SER A 98 9.46 -2.36 -22.70
N VAL A 99 9.64 -1.52 -23.71
CA VAL A 99 8.55 -1.04 -24.57
C VAL A 99 8.79 -1.60 -25.97
N GLN A 100 7.78 -2.27 -26.48
CA GLN A 100 7.71 -2.76 -27.85
C GLN A 100 6.65 -1.97 -28.60
N THR A 101 6.64 -2.04 -29.93
CA THR A 101 5.57 -1.47 -30.74
C THR A 101 4.74 -2.62 -31.29
N ASP A 102 3.44 -2.61 -31.00
CA ASP A 102 2.50 -3.58 -31.56
C ASP A 102 2.51 -3.46 -33.09
N PRO A 103 2.86 -4.53 -33.84
CA PRO A 103 2.93 -4.48 -35.29
C PRO A 103 1.57 -4.20 -35.96
N ALA A 104 0.45 -4.52 -35.32
CA ALA A 104 -0.90 -4.33 -35.86
C ALA A 104 -1.39 -2.89 -35.65
N THR A 105 -1.25 -2.37 -34.44
CA THR A 105 -1.80 -1.06 -34.05
C THR A 105 -0.78 0.08 -34.10
N ARG A 106 0.51 -0.23 -34.24
CA ARG A 106 1.65 0.68 -34.09
C ARG A 106 1.70 1.40 -32.74
N ARG A 107 1.04 0.86 -31.71
CA ARG A 107 0.97 1.43 -30.35
C ARG A 107 2.04 0.85 -29.43
N PRO A 108 2.41 1.55 -28.34
CA PRO A 108 3.35 1.02 -27.37
C PRO A 108 2.75 -0.16 -26.58
N LEU A 109 3.50 -1.26 -26.53
CA LEU A 109 3.21 -2.44 -25.73
C LEU A 109 4.29 -2.57 -24.65
N TYR A 110 3.89 -2.51 -23.38
CA TYR A 110 4.81 -2.58 -22.25
C TYR A 110 4.98 -4.04 -21.83
N ALA A 111 6.20 -4.56 -21.97
CA ALA A 111 6.57 -5.89 -21.48
C ALA A 111 7.30 -5.74 -20.14
N LEU A 112 6.61 -6.11 -19.06
CA LEU A 112 7.07 -5.97 -17.67
C LEU A 112 7.24 -7.36 -17.06
N SER A 113 8.29 -7.57 -16.27
CA SER A 113 8.50 -8.82 -15.55
C SER A 113 8.71 -8.53 -14.06
N LEU A 114 7.87 -9.15 -13.22
CA LEU A 114 7.97 -9.02 -11.77
C LEU A 114 9.20 -9.78 -11.22
N GLN A 115 9.67 -9.34 -10.07
CA GLN A 115 10.59 -10.09 -9.22
C GLN A 115 9.92 -11.38 -8.71
N PRO A 116 10.56 -12.56 -8.86
CA PRO A 116 10.03 -13.83 -8.35
C PRO A 116 9.69 -13.77 -6.86
N GLU A 117 10.48 -13.03 -6.08
CA GLU A 117 10.30 -12.86 -4.64
C GLU A 117 8.99 -12.12 -4.34
N VAL A 118 8.69 -11.05 -5.09
CA VAL A 118 7.44 -10.29 -4.94
C VAL A 118 6.22 -11.16 -5.25
N ARG A 119 6.31 -11.99 -6.31
CA ARG A 119 5.26 -12.97 -6.63
C ARG A 119 5.09 -14.00 -5.51
N GLY A 120 6.19 -14.51 -4.95
CA GLY A 120 6.15 -15.46 -3.83
C GLY A 120 5.55 -14.85 -2.56
N CYS A 121 5.81 -13.56 -2.31
CA CYS A 121 5.27 -12.83 -1.16
C CYS A 121 3.77 -12.54 -1.25
N ALA A 122 3.22 -12.42 -2.45
CA ALA A 122 1.79 -12.22 -2.68
C ALA A 122 0.99 -13.53 -2.55
N SER A 123 1.24 -14.27 -1.47
CA SER A 123 0.60 -15.53 -1.15
C SER A 123 0.10 -15.54 0.29
N VAL A 124 -0.96 -16.30 0.54
CA VAL A 124 -1.54 -16.47 1.88
C VAL A 124 -1.16 -17.85 2.40
N PRO A 125 -0.52 -17.97 3.59
CA PRO A 125 -0.25 -19.26 4.19
C PRO A 125 -1.55 -20.05 4.39
N GLN A 126 -1.56 -21.29 3.92
CA GLN A 126 -2.68 -22.22 4.12
C GLN A 126 -2.20 -23.36 5.00
N ASP A 127 -2.83 -23.52 6.17
CA ASP A 127 -2.71 -24.77 6.92
C ASP A 127 -3.56 -25.84 6.23
N ALA A 128 -3.14 -27.11 6.29
CA ALA A 128 -3.93 -28.27 5.87
C ALA A 128 -5.36 -28.20 6.45
N PRO A 129 -6.39 -28.70 5.74
CA PRO A 129 -7.79 -28.37 6.01
C PRO A 129 -8.24 -28.90 7.37
N ALA A 130 -8.12 -28.06 8.40
CA ALA A 130 -8.64 -28.30 9.73
C ALA A 130 -9.53 -27.11 10.12
N GLY A 131 -10.84 -27.27 9.87
CA GLY A 131 -11.88 -26.34 10.31
C GLY A 131 -12.23 -25.22 9.33
N ALA A 132 -13.35 -24.56 9.61
CA ALA A 132 -14.03 -23.56 8.79
C ALA A 132 -13.16 -22.32 8.50
N GLN A 133 -12.20 -22.44 7.58
CA GLN A 133 -11.55 -21.29 6.96
C GLN A 133 -12.58 -20.61 6.07
N ALA A 134 -12.68 -19.29 6.17
CA ALA A 134 -13.54 -18.52 5.30
C ALA A 134 -13.10 -18.72 3.84
N LYS A 135 -14.03 -19.17 2.99
CA LYS A 135 -13.76 -19.39 1.57
C LYS A 135 -13.54 -18.02 0.90
N PRO A 136 -12.41 -17.79 0.22
CA PRO A 136 -12.18 -16.52 -0.45
C PRO A 136 -13.17 -16.34 -1.60
N ALA A 137 -13.65 -15.11 -1.81
CA ALA A 137 -14.58 -14.74 -2.86
C ALA A 137 -13.85 -14.48 -4.20
N LEU A 138 -12.56 -14.15 -4.16
CA LEU A 138 -11.67 -14.08 -5.31
C LEU A 138 -10.58 -15.15 -5.22
N PRO A 139 -10.19 -15.83 -6.32
CA PRO A 139 -9.03 -16.72 -6.33
C PRO A 139 -7.77 -16.04 -5.78
N LEU A 140 -6.96 -16.76 -5.00
CA LEU A 140 -5.80 -16.19 -4.31
C LEU A 140 -4.68 -15.74 -5.26
N ASP A 141 -4.54 -16.42 -6.40
CA ASP A 141 -3.61 -16.05 -7.47
C ASP A 141 -4.01 -14.73 -8.13
N GLU A 142 -5.29 -14.58 -8.46
CA GLU A 142 -5.85 -13.32 -8.98
C GLU A 142 -5.72 -12.20 -7.94
N ALA A 143 -6.10 -12.47 -6.68
CA ALA A 143 -5.95 -11.53 -5.58
C ALA A 143 -4.49 -11.12 -5.33
N GLY A 144 -3.54 -12.04 -5.54
CA GLY A 144 -2.11 -11.79 -5.40
C GLY A 144 -1.60 -10.80 -6.46
N GLY A 145 -2.00 -10.99 -7.73
CA GLY A 145 -1.70 -10.04 -8.80
C GLY A 145 -2.25 -8.64 -8.53
N LEU A 146 -3.50 -8.56 -8.05
CA LEU A 146 -4.13 -7.31 -7.65
C LEU A 146 -3.43 -6.67 -6.43
N ALA A 147 -2.99 -7.48 -5.46
CA ALA A 147 -2.28 -7.00 -4.27
C ALA A 147 -0.96 -6.34 -4.64
N ILE A 148 -0.15 -6.97 -5.51
CA ILE A 148 1.11 -6.39 -6.00
C ILE A 148 0.86 -5.03 -6.64
N ALA A 149 -0.14 -4.94 -7.50
CA ALA A 149 -0.50 -3.71 -8.18
C ALA A 149 -1.02 -2.63 -7.21
N ALA A 150 -1.93 -2.98 -6.30
CA ALA A 150 -2.47 -2.07 -5.28
C ALA A 150 -1.37 -1.51 -4.37
N VAL A 151 -0.48 -2.37 -3.87
CA VAL A 151 0.64 -1.96 -3.01
C VAL A 151 1.63 -1.09 -3.80
N ALA A 152 1.88 -1.37 -5.08
CA ALA A 152 2.69 -0.51 -5.93
C ALA A 152 2.08 0.90 -6.07
N VAL A 153 0.75 1.02 -6.20
CA VAL A 153 0.06 2.32 -6.20
C VAL A 153 0.22 3.05 -4.86
N GLU A 154 0.08 2.35 -3.74
CA GLU A 154 0.29 2.96 -2.41
C GLU A 154 1.74 3.44 -2.20
N LYS A 155 2.73 2.66 -2.66
CA LYS A 155 4.15 3.06 -2.65
C LYS A 155 4.41 4.28 -3.54
N PHE A 156 3.74 4.38 -4.68
CA PHE A 156 3.87 5.51 -5.59
C PHE A 156 3.24 6.78 -5.03
N ASN A 157 2.04 6.68 -4.43
CA ASN A 157 1.32 7.82 -3.87
C ASN A 157 1.96 8.35 -2.57
N ARG A 158 2.61 7.50 -1.78
CA ARG A 158 3.21 7.90 -0.50
C ARG A 158 4.72 8.04 -0.59
N HIS A 159 5.17 9.29 -0.54
CA HIS A 159 6.59 9.62 -0.41
C HIS A 159 7.23 8.88 0.77
N ALA A 160 8.50 8.48 0.64
CA ALA A 160 9.23 7.71 1.66
C ALA A 160 9.18 8.38 3.04
N VAL A 161 9.37 9.70 3.07
CA VAL A 161 9.27 10.53 4.29
C VAL A 161 7.92 10.37 5.00
N HIS A 162 6.79 10.41 4.29
CA HIS A 162 5.46 10.24 4.90
C HIS A 162 5.34 8.86 5.55
N ARG A 163 5.80 7.80 4.86
CA ARG A 163 5.80 6.44 5.41
C ARG A 163 6.67 6.31 6.65
N THR A 164 7.84 6.94 6.66
CA THR A 164 8.72 6.97 7.84
C THR A 164 8.05 7.65 9.02
N LEU A 165 7.36 8.79 8.79
CA LEU A 165 6.63 9.51 9.82
C LEU A 165 5.44 8.70 10.36
N GLU A 166 4.66 8.07 9.49
CA GLU A 166 3.56 7.16 9.87
C GLU A 166 4.08 6.05 10.78
N TRP A 167 5.21 5.44 10.42
CA TRP A 167 5.83 4.38 11.21
C TRP A 167 6.45 4.87 12.53
N ALA A 168 7.04 6.06 12.54
CA ALA A 168 7.57 6.66 13.76
C ALA A 168 6.42 6.95 14.75
N LEU A 169 5.30 7.49 14.25
CA LEU A 169 4.10 7.73 15.04
C LEU A 169 3.53 6.41 15.57
N ALA A 170 3.36 5.40 14.72
CA ALA A 170 2.82 4.10 15.13
C ALA A 170 3.67 3.42 16.20
N ARG A 171 5.00 3.43 16.04
CA ARG A 171 5.94 2.90 17.05
C ARG A 171 5.87 3.66 18.36
N SER A 172 5.75 4.98 18.30
CA SER A 172 5.63 5.83 19.49
C SER A 172 4.34 5.52 20.26
N VAL A 173 3.21 5.43 19.55
CA VAL A 173 1.92 5.07 20.15
C VAL A 173 1.95 3.66 20.74
N LEU A 174 2.55 2.69 20.03
CA LEU A 174 2.71 1.32 20.52
C LEU A 174 3.55 1.28 21.80
N ALA A 175 4.68 1.98 21.85
CA ALA A 175 5.52 2.04 23.04
C ALA A 175 4.83 2.69 24.24
N LEU A 176 3.97 3.69 24.00
CA LEU A 176 3.26 4.41 25.06
C LEU A 176 1.99 3.70 25.55
N THR A 177 1.28 3.01 24.67
CA THR A 177 -0.06 2.46 24.96
C THR A 177 -0.13 0.94 24.94
N GLY A 178 0.91 0.28 24.44
CA GLY A 178 0.90 -1.16 24.17
C GLY A 178 -0.01 -1.56 23.01
N ARG A 179 -0.56 -0.60 22.25
CA ARG A 179 -1.50 -0.81 21.15
C ARG A 179 -1.06 -0.09 19.88
N LEU A 180 -1.28 -0.71 18.72
CA LEU A 180 -1.13 -0.01 17.46
C LEU A 180 -2.29 0.98 17.25
N PRO A 181 -2.03 2.17 16.70
CA PRO A 181 -3.10 3.07 16.32
C PRO A 181 -3.88 2.51 15.12
N GLU A 182 -5.18 2.79 15.04
CA GLU A 182 -6.05 2.40 13.91
C GLU A 182 -5.84 3.30 12.68
N LEU A 183 -4.59 3.34 12.21
CA LEU A 183 -4.15 4.02 11.00
C LEU A 183 -3.78 2.97 9.94
N SER A 184 -3.77 3.38 8.67
CA SER A 184 -3.20 2.59 7.59
C SER A 184 -1.68 2.61 7.71
N LEU A 185 -1.05 1.44 7.81
CA LEU A 185 0.38 1.30 8.07
C LEU A 185 1.05 0.43 7.01
N GLY A 186 2.37 0.59 6.87
CA GLY A 186 3.18 -0.26 6.00
C GLY A 186 3.16 0.12 4.53
N PRO A 187 3.88 -0.64 3.69
CA PRO A 187 3.85 -0.45 2.23
C PRO A 187 2.45 -0.69 1.67
N ALA A 188 1.69 -1.63 2.27
CA ALA A 188 0.34 -1.95 1.84
C ALA A 188 -0.74 -1.04 2.42
N GLN A 189 -0.42 -0.15 3.37
CA GLN A 189 -1.38 0.81 3.94
C GLN A 189 -2.61 0.14 4.58
N ILE A 190 -2.37 -0.96 5.29
CA ILE A 190 -3.41 -1.77 5.92
C ILE A 190 -3.65 -1.30 7.36
N ARG A 191 -4.92 -1.28 7.78
CA ARG A 191 -5.31 -0.98 9.16
C ARG A 191 -5.21 -2.21 10.07
N PRO A 192 -4.74 -2.09 11.33
CA PRO A 192 -4.69 -3.19 12.29
C PRO A 192 -6.03 -3.94 12.44
N ALA A 193 -7.16 -3.24 12.56
CA ALA A 193 -8.46 -3.89 12.67
C ALA A 193 -8.81 -4.78 11.46
N ALA A 194 -8.33 -4.46 10.25
CA ALA A 194 -8.58 -5.28 9.07
C ALA A 194 -7.85 -6.63 9.15
N VAL A 195 -6.59 -6.62 9.60
CA VAL A 195 -5.82 -7.86 9.84
C VAL A 195 -6.45 -8.69 10.94
N ARG A 196 -6.87 -8.06 12.04
CA ARG A 196 -7.53 -8.76 13.15
C ARG A 196 -8.82 -9.46 12.70
N ARG A 197 -9.61 -8.84 11.81
CA ARG A 197 -10.80 -9.47 11.21
C ARG A 197 -10.45 -10.68 10.35
N LEU A 198 -9.39 -10.60 9.54
CA LEU A 198 -8.91 -11.74 8.76
C LEU A 198 -8.52 -12.92 9.66
N VAL A 199 -7.71 -12.65 10.69
CA VAL A 199 -7.25 -13.67 11.64
C VAL A 199 -8.44 -14.27 12.41
N ALA A 200 -9.39 -13.44 12.84
CA ALA A 200 -10.61 -13.91 13.51
C ALA A 200 -11.48 -14.78 12.59
N ALA A 201 -11.46 -14.54 11.28
CA ALA A 201 -12.11 -15.37 10.26
C ALA A 201 -11.31 -16.64 9.90
N GLY A 202 -10.19 -16.90 10.59
CA GLY A 202 -9.36 -18.09 10.39
C GLY A 202 -8.39 -18.00 9.19
N VAL A 203 -8.26 -16.82 8.56
CA VAL A 203 -7.37 -16.63 7.41
C VAL A 203 -5.91 -16.62 7.86
N GLY A 204 -5.03 -17.32 7.13
CA GLY A 204 -3.61 -17.44 7.45
C GLY A 204 -3.26 -18.43 8.56
N GLY A 205 -4.26 -19.17 9.07
CA GLY A 205 -4.07 -20.29 9.98
C GLY A 205 -3.31 -19.97 11.27
N ALA A 206 -2.53 -20.93 11.74
CA ALA A 206 -1.68 -20.82 12.92
C ALA A 206 -0.57 -19.79 12.73
N ALA A 207 -0.05 -19.64 11.51
CA ALA A 207 1.02 -18.71 11.19
C ALA A 207 0.62 -17.25 11.48
N TRP A 208 -0.64 -16.88 11.22
CA TRP A 208 -1.14 -15.51 11.42
C TRP A 208 -1.89 -15.28 12.72
N ARG A 209 -2.17 -16.34 13.50
CA ARG A 209 -2.84 -16.22 14.81
C ARG A 209 -2.20 -15.17 15.74
N PRO A 210 -0.85 -15.04 15.85
CA PRO A 210 -0.23 -14.01 16.68
C PRO A 210 -0.60 -12.59 16.25
N LEU A 211 -0.82 -12.35 14.95
CA LEU A 211 -1.15 -11.02 14.42
C LEU A 211 -2.51 -10.49 14.94
N GLY A 212 -3.41 -11.40 15.34
CA GLY A 212 -4.69 -11.06 15.94
C GLY A 212 -4.60 -10.68 17.43
N GLN A 213 -3.51 -11.02 18.11
CA GLN A 213 -3.39 -11.00 19.57
C GLN A 213 -2.28 -10.07 20.06
N ASP A 214 -1.18 -9.98 19.32
CA ASP A 214 0.02 -9.21 19.68
C ASP A 214 0.25 -8.05 18.70
N ASP A 215 0.19 -6.83 19.24
CA ASP A 215 0.42 -5.60 18.47
C ASP A 215 1.88 -5.45 18.01
N HIS A 216 2.86 -6.05 18.70
CA HIS A 216 4.25 -6.05 18.24
C HIS A 216 4.44 -6.97 17.03
N ALA A 217 3.93 -8.21 17.09
CA ALA A 217 3.92 -9.11 15.95
C ALA A 217 3.18 -8.51 14.75
N LEU A 218 2.04 -7.86 14.99
CA LEU A 218 1.28 -7.16 13.95
C LEU A 218 2.07 -5.99 13.36
N ALA A 219 2.76 -5.20 14.18
CA ALA A 219 3.59 -4.09 13.70
C ALA A 219 4.72 -4.60 12.79
N LEU A 220 5.39 -5.68 13.18
CA LEU A 220 6.45 -6.30 12.37
C LEU A 220 5.89 -6.83 11.05
N ALA A 221 4.72 -7.48 11.05
CA ALA A 221 4.10 -8.00 9.84
C ALA A 221 3.60 -6.90 8.89
N LEU A 222 3.08 -5.79 9.41
CA LEU A 222 2.69 -4.63 8.60
C LEU A 222 3.90 -3.86 8.05
N GLY A 223 5.03 -3.87 8.78
CA GLY A 223 6.26 -3.20 8.37
C GLY A 223 7.09 -3.97 7.35
N ASP A 224 7.02 -5.30 7.39
CA ASP A 224 7.65 -6.20 6.44
C ASP A 224 6.88 -6.24 5.12
N GLU A 225 7.55 -5.95 4.01
CA GLU A 225 6.90 -5.84 2.70
C GLU A 225 6.34 -7.17 2.20
N CYS A 226 7.03 -8.27 2.45
CA CYS A 226 6.60 -9.58 2.02
C CYS A 226 5.31 -10.00 2.75
N ARG A 227 5.29 -9.87 4.08
CA ARG A 227 4.12 -10.15 4.91
C ARG A 227 2.97 -9.19 4.61
N ALA A 228 3.25 -7.91 4.36
CA ALA A 228 2.23 -6.93 4.00
C ALA A 228 1.56 -7.28 2.65
N LEU A 229 2.31 -7.79 1.67
CA LEU A 229 1.76 -8.30 0.41
C LEU A 229 0.84 -9.51 0.61
N GLY A 230 1.25 -10.47 1.45
CA GLY A 230 0.39 -11.60 1.82
C GLY A 230 -0.90 -11.15 2.49
N LEU A 231 -0.82 -10.19 3.42
CA LEU A 231 -2.00 -9.60 4.08
C LEU A 231 -2.90 -8.86 3.08
N ALA A 232 -2.34 -8.09 2.15
CA ALA A 232 -3.10 -7.41 1.10
C ALA A 232 -3.83 -8.40 0.19
N THR A 233 -3.16 -9.50 -0.17
CA THR A 233 -3.73 -10.61 -0.94
C THR A 233 -4.94 -11.20 -0.23
N ALA A 234 -4.79 -11.52 1.06
CA ALA A 234 -5.90 -12.02 1.88
C ALA A 234 -7.06 -11.02 1.98
N LEU A 235 -6.78 -9.72 2.14
CA LEU A 235 -7.84 -8.71 2.21
C LEU A 235 -8.63 -8.64 0.91
N LEU A 236 -7.96 -8.55 -0.23
CA LEU A 236 -8.62 -8.49 -1.54
C LEU A 236 -9.44 -9.76 -1.80
N ALA A 237 -8.87 -10.94 -1.49
CA ALA A 237 -9.54 -12.22 -1.66
C ALA A 237 -10.83 -12.34 -0.82
N MET A 238 -10.83 -11.78 0.39
CA MET A 238 -11.95 -11.85 1.32
C MET A 238 -12.98 -10.72 1.16
N GLN A 239 -12.58 -9.57 0.61
CA GLN A 239 -13.46 -8.40 0.42
C GLN A 239 -14.19 -8.39 -0.92
N ALA A 240 -13.81 -9.26 -1.86
CA ALA A 240 -14.54 -9.43 -3.10
C ALA A 240 -16.00 -9.83 -2.82
N CYS A 241 -16.92 -9.33 -3.64
CA CYS A 241 -18.32 -9.69 -3.54
C CYS A 241 -18.58 -10.98 -4.34
N THR A 242 -19.32 -11.91 -3.77
CA THR A 242 -19.63 -13.23 -4.36
C THR A 242 -20.58 -13.15 -5.55
N ASP A 243 -21.47 -12.16 -5.57
CA ASP A 243 -22.62 -12.11 -6.50
C ASP A 243 -22.64 -10.83 -7.36
N CYS A 244 -21.47 -10.23 -7.59
CA CYS A 244 -21.34 -9.02 -8.42
C CYS A 244 -20.71 -9.32 -9.78
N SER A 245 -20.91 -8.41 -10.74
CA SER A 245 -20.39 -8.54 -12.10
C SER A 245 -18.87 -8.40 -12.19
N ASP A 246 -18.24 -7.69 -11.25
CA ASP A 246 -16.78 -7.52 -11.18
C ASP A 246 -16.30 -7.60 -9.71
N PRO A 247 -16.03 -8.82 -9.21
CA PRO A 247 -15.54 -9.05 -7.86
C PRO A 247 -14.19 -8.37 -7.57
N ALA A 248 -13.32 -8.28 -8.57
CA ALA A 248 -12.01 -7.64 -8.47
C ALA A 248 -12.16 -6.13 -8.28
N ALA A 249 -13.00 -5.45 -9.08
CA ALA A 249 -13.28 -4.03 -8.90
C ALA A 249 -13.89 -3.75 -7.52
N HIS A 250 -14.83 -4.60 -7.06
CA HIS A 250 -15.40 -4.45 -5.72
C HIS A 250 -14.34 -4.56 -4.62
N ALA A 251 -13.49 -5.60 -4.68
CA ALA A 251 -12.39 -5.78 -3.72
C ALA A 251 -11.44 -4.57 -3.71
N LEU A 252 -11.09 -4.04 -4.89
CA LEU A 252 -10.22 -2.87 -5.01
C LEU A 252 -10.86 -1.59 -4.46
N GLN A 253 -12.17 -1.39 -4.65
CA GLN A 253 -12.90 -0.26 -4.04
C GLN A 253 -12.92 -0.39 -2.52
N ALA A 254 -13.16 -1.59 -1.99
CA ALA A 254 -13.13 -1.83 -0.55
C ALA A 254 -11.72 -1.59 0.03
N TYR A 255 -10.68 -2.03 -0.69
CA TYR A 255 -9.29 -1.88 -0.30
C TYR A 255 -8.80 -0.43 -0.32
N GLY A 256 -9.03 0.28 -1.44
CA GLY A 256 -8.63 1.67 -1.62
C GLY A 256 -9.44 2.67 -0.77
N GLY A 257 -10.52 2.18 -0.15
CA GLY A 257 -11.55 2.96 0.52
C GLY A 257 -12.54 3.58 -0.46
N GLN A 258 -13.65 4.14 0.04
CA GLN A 258 -14.56 4.97 -0.75
C GLN A 258 -13.87 6.29 -1.12
N ARG A 259 -12.92 6.23 -2.06
CA ARG A 259 -12.39 7.42 -2.70
C ARG A 259 -13.52 8.01 -3.54
N PRO A 260 -13.72 9.35 -3.54
CA PRO A 260 -14.70 9.96 -4.42
C PRO A 260 -14.39 9.52 -5.85
N ARG A 261 -15.39 9.05 -6.60
CA ARG A 261 -15.24 8.92 -8.05
C ARG A 261 -14.91 10.30 -8.57
N THR A 262 -13.70 10.45 -9.10
CA THR A 262 -13.25 11.69 -9.73
C THR A 262 -13.46 11.59 -11.23
N ASP A 263 -13.73 12.70 -11.90
CA ASP A 263 -13.70 12.78 -13.37
C ASP A 263 -12.28 12.65 -13.96
N ALA A 264 -11.30 12.21 -13.14
CA ALA A 264 -9.95 11.95 -13.59
C ALA A 264 -9.94 10.78 -14.58
N VAL A 265 -9.20 10.97 -15.66
CA VAL A 265 -8.99 9.98 -16.73
C VAL A 265 -8.40 8.66 -16.19
N ILE A 266 -7.73 8.71 -15.04
CA ILE A 266 -7.14 7.57 -14.34
C ILE A 266 -7.66 7.54 -12.90
N ASP A 267 -8.43 6.49 -12.60
CA ASP A 267 -8.95 6.19 -11.26
C ASP A 267 -8.26 4.93 -10.69
N TYR A 268 -8.35 4.73 -9.37
CA TYR A 268 -7.65 3.69 -8.61
C TYR A 268 -7.95 2.27 -9.10
N VAL A 269 -9.23 1.93 -9.28
CA VAL A 269 -9.62 0.59 -9.74
C VAL A 269 -9.08 0.26 -11.13
N PRO A 270 -9.37 1.06 -12.17
CA PRO A 270 -8.91 0.73 -13.52
C PRO A 270 -7.38 0.75 -13.63
N ILE A 271 -6.66 1.61 -12.90
CA ILE A 271 -5.19 1.59 -12.96
C ILE A 271 -4.62 0.32 -12.33
N VAL A 272 -5.16 -0.13 -11.19
CA VAL A 272 -4.69 -1.35 -10.52
C VAL A 272 -5.00 -2.59 -11.35
N GLN A 273 -6.19 -2.68 -11.95
CA GLN A 273 -6.54 -3.78 -12.87
C GLN A 273 -5.61 -3.81 -14.10
N THR A 274 -5.32 -2.64 -14.69
CA THR A 274 -4.37 -2.53 -15.80
C THR A 274 -2.97 -2.99 -15.38
N MET A 275 -2.48 -2.53 -14.22
CA MET A 275 -1.17 -2.95 -13.70
C MET A 275 -1.10 -4.46 -13.45
N ALA A 276 -2.15 -5.06 -12.87
CA ALA A 276 -2.19 -6.49 -12.61
C ALA A 276 -2.16 -7.29 -13.93
N ALA A 277 -2.90 -6.85 -14.95
CA ALA A 277 -2.89 -7.50 -16.27
C ALA A 277 -1.52 -7.40 -16.98
N MET A 278 -0.80 -6.29 -16.81
CA MET A 278 0.54 -6.10 -17.40
C MET A 278 1.64 -6.88 -16.70
N ALA A 279 1.39 -7.37 -15.47
CA ALA A 279 2.39 -8.00 -14.61
C ALA A 279 2.29 -9.54 -14.56
N GLN A 280 1.38 -10.13 -15.33
CA GLN A 280 1.23 -11.57 -15.55
C GLN A 280 2.38 -12.10 -16.41
#